data_AF-A0A4Q0LQH9-F1
#
_entry.id   AF-A0A4Q0LQH9-F1
#
_cell.length_a   1.000
_cell.length_b   1.000
_cell.length_c   1.000
_cell.angle_alpha   90.00
_cell.angle_beta   90.00
_cell.angle_gamma   90.00
#
_symmetry.space_group_name_H-M   'P 1'
#
loop_
_entity.id
_entity.type
_entity.pdbx_description
1 polymer ?
#
loop_
_entity_poly.entity_id
_entity_poly.type
_entity_poly.pdbx_seq_one_letter_code
_entity_poly.pdbx_strand_id
1 'polypeptide(L)' 'ARITAVRLVAELGDLRRFSTSAQIDAFVGIDPGRYQSGEKDSSLGITKHGNHIARKILYRVITQMETVKA' A
#
# COMPACT_ATOMS: atom_id res chain seq x y z
N ALA A 1 -7.15 13.85 -8.99
CA ALA A 1 -7.41 12.53 -9.58
C ALA A 1 -6.47 12.19 -10.75
N ARG A 2 -6.57 12.85 -11.92
CA ARG A 2 -5.86 12.45 -13.16
C ARG A 2 -4.35 12.25 -13.02
N ILE A 3 -3.64 13.22 -12.43
CA ILE A 3 -2.18 13.14 -12.24
C ILE A 3 -1.81 12.01 -11.26
N THR A 4 -2.60 11.81 -10.21
CA THR A 4 -2.38 10.74 -9.23
C THR A 4 -2.59 9.36 -9.84
N ALA A 5 -3.59 9.20 -10.70
CA ALA A 5 -3.84 7.94 -11.41
C ALA A 5 -2.68 7.57 -12.34
N VAL A 6 -2.14 8.55 -13.10
CA VAL A 6 -0.95 8.33 -13.94
C VAL A 6 0.26 7.94 -13.09
N ARG A 7 0.48 8.61 -11.95
CA ARG A 7 1.57 8.24 -11.02
C ARG A 7 1.39 6.85 -10.42
N LEU A 8 0.15 6.46 -10.10
CA LEU A 8 -0.16 5.13 -9.58
C LEU A 8 0.23 4.05 -10.60
N VAL A 9 -0.19 4.20 -11.86
CA VAL A 9 0.15 3.25 -12.93
C VAL A 9 1.64 3.27 -13.26
N ALA A 10 2.29 4.45 -13.25
CA ALA A 10 3.73 4.55 -13.47
C ALA A 10 4.55 3.81 -12.40
N GLU A 11 4.12 3.89 -11.14
CA GLU A 11 4.90 3.34 -10.02
C GLU A 11 4.57 1.87 -9.71
N LEU A 12 3.30 1.46 -9.85
CA LEU A 12 2.87 0.07 -9.61
C LEU A 12 2.88 -0.78 -10.88
N GLY A 13 2.92 -0.15 -12.06
CA GLY A 13 2.86 -0.83 -13.35
C GLY A 13 1.49 -1.46 -13.58
N ASP A 14 1.50 -2.71 -14.06
CA ASP A 14 0.29 -3.50 -14.29
C ASP A 14 -0.30 -3.98 -12.95
N LEU A 15 -1.46 -3.43 -12.58
CA LEU A 15 -2.18 -3.83 -11.37
C LEU A 15 -2.76 -5.24 -11.44
N ARG A 16 -2.92 -5.81 -12.65
CA ARG A 16 -3.45 -7.17 -12.85
C ARG A 16 -2.48 -8.27 -12.42
N ARG A 17 -1.21 -7.91 -12.15
CA ARG A 17 -0.23 -8.86 -11.59
C ARG A 17 -0.55 -9.27 -10.15
N PHE A 18 -1.39 -8.51 -9.46
CA PHE A 18 -1.80 -8.78 -8.09
C PHE A 18 -3.15 -9.49 -8.10
N SER A 19 -3.20 -10.69 -7.52
CA SER A 19 -4.43 -11.49 -7.39
C SER A 19 -5.33 -10.99 -6.26
N THR A 20 -4.76 -10.34 -5.25
CA THR A 20 -5.49 -9.83 -4.08
C THR A 20 -4.99 -8.45 -3.66
N SER A 21 -5.84 -7.68 -2.98
CA SER A 21 -5.47 -6.36 -2.42
C SER A 21 -4.33 -6.47 -1.41
N ALA A 22 -4.29 -7.54 -0.61
CA ALA A 22 -3.23 -7.78 0.36
C ALA A 22 -1.82 -7.86 -0.29
N GLN A 23 -1.73 -8.36 -1.52
CA GLN A 23 -0.47 -8.37 -2.26
C GLN A 23 -0.02 -6.96 -2.67
N ILE A 24 -0.96 -6.07 -2.97
CA ILE A 24 -0.67 -4.66 -3.23
C ILE A 24 -0.17 -4.00 -1.95
N ASP A 25 -0.82 -4.27 -0.83
CA ASP A 25 -0.47 -3.73 0.48
C ASP A 25 0.95 -4.14 0.89
N ALA A 26 1.29 -5.42 0.74
CA ALA A 26 2.63 -5.95 0.99
C ALA A 26 3.69 -5.38 0.01
N PHE A 27 3.34 -5.24 -1.28
CA PHE A 27 4.25 -4.68 -2.29
C PHE A 27 4.58 -3.21 -2.02
N VAL A 28 3.58 -2.43 -1.62
CA VAL A 28 3.76 -1.02 -1.23
C VAL A 28 4.42 -0.91 0.16
N GLY A 29 4.27 -1.93 1.00
CA GLY A 29 4.69 -1.94 2.40
C GLY A 29 3.77 -1.08 3.25
N ILE A 30 2.47 -1.36 3.23
CA ILE A 30 1.51 -0.77 4.17
C ILE A 30 0.88 -1.84 5.07
N ASP A 31 1.32 -3.09 4.95
CA ASP A 31 0.93 -4.17 5.82
C ASP A 31 1.45 -3.94 7.25
N PRO A 32 0.68 -4.31 8.29
CA PRO A 32 1.16 -4.29 9.66
C PRO A 32 2.25 -5.35 9.81
N GLY A 33 3.38 -4.97 10.38
CA GLY A 33 4.43 -5.92 10.70
C GLY A 33 3.97 -6.90 11.77
N ARG A 34 4.49 -8.12 11.72
CA ARG A 34 4.22 -9.14 12.72
C ARG A 34 5.54 -9.72 13.20
N TYR A 35 5.74 -9.70 14.51
CA TYR A 35 6.86 -10.38 15.14
C TYR A 35 6.33 -11.65 15.80
N GLN A 36 6.72 -12.81 15.25
CA GLN A 36 6.35 -14.10 15.79
C GLN A 36 7.61 -14.92 16.08
N SER A 37 7.81 -15.28 17.35
CA SER A 37 8.92 -16.12 17.81
C SER A 37 8.39 -17.14 18.81
N GLY A 38 8.09 -18.35 18.33
CA GLY A 38 7.59 -19.47 19.13
C GLY A 38 6.32 -19.14 19.90
N GLU A 39 6.47 -18.77 21.17
CA GLU A 39 5.39 -18.41 22.10
C GLU A 39 4.95 -16.93 22.01
N LYS A 40 5.76 -16.07 21.39
CA LYS A 40 5.46 -14.63 21.30
C LYS A 40 4.89 -14.29 19.94
N ASP A 41 3.72 -13.68 19.95
CA ASP A 41 3.07 -13.08 18.78
C ASP A 41 2.77 -11.63 19.12
N SER A 42 3.35 -10.70 18.37
CA SER A 42 3.20 -9.26 18.61
C SER A 42 2.97 -8.52 17.30
N SER A 43 1.97 -7.65 17.31
CA SER A 43 1.71 -6.73 16.21
C SER A 43 2.70 -5.59 16.26
N LEU A 44 3.39 -5.34 15.14
CA LEU A 44 4.31 -4.22 14.97
C LEU A 44 3.62 -3.08 14.19
N GLY A 45 4.33 -1.96 14.07
CA GLY A 45 3.92 -0.88 13.18
C GLY A 45 3.91 -1.30 11.71
N ILE A 46 3.42 -0.40 10.86
CA ILE A 46 3.38 -0.58 9.40
C ILE A 46 4.79 -0.90 8.88
N THR A 47 4.93 -2.00 8.14
CA THR A 47 6.21 -2.36 7.52
C THR A 47 6.63 -1.26 6.55
N LYS A 48 7.92 -0.89 6.50
CA LYS A 48 8.42 0.15 5.59
C LYS A 48 9.30 -0.41 4.48
N HIS A 49 9.22 -1.72 4.23
CA HIS A 49 10.07 -2.44 3.30
C HIS A 49 9.79 -2.12 1.82
N GLY A 50 8.54 -1.76 1.47
CA GLY A 50 8.17 -1.37 0.11
C GLY A 50 8.59 0.05 -0.28
N ASN A 51 8.39 0.40 -1.56
CA ASN A 51 8.78 1.69 -2.14
C ASN A 51 8.08 2.87 -1.43
N HIS A 52 8.88 3.80 -0.88
CA HIS A 52 8.38 4.97 -0.17
C HIS A 52 7.57 5.94 -1.05
N ILE A 53 7.85 6.01 -2.36
CA ILE A 53 7.11 6.82 -3.34
C ILE A 53 5.74 6.18 -3.58
N ALA A 54 5.69 4.88 -3.86
CA ALA A 54 4.45 4.13 -4.05
C ALA A 54 3.51 4.29 -2.85
N ARG A 55 4.05 4.23 -1.63
CA ARG A 55 3.31 4.46 -0.38
C ARG A 55 2.72 5.86 -0.25
N LYS A 56 3.47 6.90 -0.63
CA LYS A 56 2.95 8.29 -0.68
C LYS A 56 1.87 8.47 -1.74
N ILE A 57 2.03 7.84 -2.90
CA ILE A 57 1.03 7.89 -3.99
C ILE A 57 -0.26 7.22 -3.51
N LEU A 58 -0.17 6.05 -2.89
CA LEU A 58 -1.33 5.30 -2.41
C LEU A 58 -2.11 6.10 -1.34
N TYR A 59 -1.41 6.72 -0.39
CA TYR A 59 -2.02 7.64 0.57
C TYR A 59 -2.81 8.76 -0.13
N ARG A 60 -2.21 9.43 -1.12
CA ARG A 60 -2.88 10.50 -1.88
C ARG A 60 -4.07 9.99 -2.69
N VAL A 61 -4.01 8.76 -3.21
CA VAL A 61 -5.14 8.15 -3.92
C VAL A 61 -6.31 7.94 -2.96
N ILE A 62 -6.07 7.36 -1.79
CA ILE A 62 -7.11 7.10 -0.78
C ILE A 62 -7.77 8.42 -0.36
N THR A 63 -7.00 9.44 0.01
CA THR A 63 -7.55 10.75 0.38
C THR A 63 -8.38 11.37 -0.75
N GLN A 64 -7.94 11.24 -2.01
CA GLN A 64 -8.71 11.73 -3.15
C GLN A 64 -10.01 10.94 -3.36
N MET A 65 -10.01 9.63 -3.12
CA MET A 65 -11.22 8.81 -3.20
C MET A 65 -12.22 9.16 -2.09
N GLU A 66 -11.75 9.42 -0.87
CA GLU A 66 -12.59 9.88 0.24
C GLU A 66 -13.26 11.21 -0.08
N THR A 67 -12.50 12.19 -0.62
CA THR A 67 -13.06 13.50 -1.00
C THR A 67 -14.08 13.45 -2.14
N VAL A 68 -14.06 12.41 -2.98
CA VAL A 68 -15.01 12.24 -4.09
C VAL A 68 -16.30 11.55 -3.63
N LYS A 69 -16.25 10.81 -2.51
CA LYS A 69 -17.42 10.17 -1.90
C LYS A 69 -18.21 11.09 -0.97
N ALA A 70 -17.60 12.18 -0.50
CA ALA A 70 -18.24 13.23 0.28
C ALA A 70 -18.94 14.24 -0.64
#